data_AF-A0A442I657-F1
#
_entry.id   AF-A0A442I657-F1
#
_cell.length_a   1.000
_cell.length_b   1.000
_cell.length_c   1.000
_cell.angle_alpha   90.00
_cell.angle_beta   90.00
_cell.angle_gamma   90.00
#
_symmetry.space_group_name_H-M   'P 1'
#
loop_
_entity.id
_entity.type
_entity.pdbx_description
1 polymer ?
#
loop_
_entity_poly.entity_id
_entity_poly.type
_entity_poly.pdbx_seq_one_letter_code
_entity_poly.pdbx_strand_id
1 'polypeptide(L)' 'MSEAIDIRALRKSINWNQDRLARYLGIDRTSVSHMENGRPAVGAVLQLLKMLVTAAANGTADALCPEEPATKEAAE' A
#
# COMPACT_ATOMS: atom_id res chain seq x y z
N MET A 1 4.69 -19.04 -12.51
CA MET A 1 3.37 -18.41 -12.43
C MET A 1 3.56 -17.06 -11.76
N SER A 2 3.38 -15.97 -12.51
CA SER A 2 3.43 -14.63 -11.94
C SER A 2 2.10 -14.40 -11.26
N GLU A 3 1.99 -14.74 -9.97
CA GLU A 3 0.83 -14.36 -9.17
C GLU A 3 0.78 -12.83 -9.17
N ALA A 4 -0.10 -12.29 -10.02
CA ALA A 4 -0.38 -10.87 -10.02
C ALA A 4 -0.99 -10.55 -8.65
N ILE A 5 -0.27 -9.76 -7.86
CA ILE A 5 -0.77 -9.33 -6.56
C ILE A 5 -1.96 -8.42 -6.81
N ASP A 6 -3.11 -8.78 -6.26
CA ASP A 6 -4.33 -8.00 -6.37
C ASP A 6 -4.27 -6.83 -5.38
N ILE A 7 -3.58 -5.75 -5.78
CA ILE A 7 -3.24 -4.61 -4.92
C ILE A 7 -4.50 -3.99 -4.28
N ARG A 8 -5.60 -3.95 -5.04
CA ARG A 8 -6.87 -3.40 -4.57
C ARG A 8 -7.49 -4.25 -3.47
N ALA A 9 -7.44 -5.58 -3.62
CA ALA A 9 -7.95 -6.51 -2.62
C ALA A 9 -7.07 -6.49 -1.36
N LEU A 10 -5.74 -6.51 -1.53
CA LEU A 10 -4.77 -6.41 -0.44
C LEU A 10 -5.00 -5.14 0.38
N ARG A 11 -5.10 -3.99 -0.30
CA ARG A 11 -5.33 -2.70 0.36
C ARG A 11 -6.65 -2.69 1.17
N LYS A 12 -7.71 -3.28 0.62
CA LYS A 12 -9.01 -3.39 1.31
C LYS A 12 -8.96 -4.34 2.50
N SER A 13 -8.21 -5.44 2.43
CA SER A 13 -8.13 -6.41 3.53
C SER A 13 -7.43 -5.85 4.76
N ILE A 14 -6.47 -4.94 4.57
CA ILE A 14 -5.76 -4.22 5.65
C ILE A 14 -6.36 -2.85 5.96
N ASN A 15 -7.51 -2.51 5.37
CA ASN A 15 -8.20 -1.23 5.56
C ASN A 15 -7.34 0.03 5.25
N TRP A 16 -6.45 -0.05 4.26
CA TRP A 16 -5.61 1.08 3.84
C TRP A 16 -6.28 1.92 2.74
N ASN A 17 -5.96 3.20 2.69
CA ASN A 17 -6.28 4.06 1.56
C ASN A 17 -5.14 4.08 0.52
N GLN A 18 -5.40 4.61 -0.69
CA GLN A 18 -4.40 4.64 -1.77
C GLN A 18 -3.18 5.50 -1.39
N ASP A 19 -3.38 6.55 -0.59
CA ASP A 19 -2.33 7.49 -0.19
C ASP A 19 -1.34 6.85 0.77
N ARG A 20 -1.86 6.18 1.80
CA ARG A 20 -1.07 5.37 2.74
C ARG A 20 -0.28 4.28 2.02
N LEU A 21 -0.91 3.58 1.07
CA LEU A 21 -0.21 2.58 0.27
C LEU A 21 0.89 3.22 -0.60
N ALA A 22 0.63 4.38 -1.20
CA ALA A 22 1.62 5.10 -2.01
C ALA A 22 2.84 5.51 -1.17
N ARG A 23 2.61 5.99 0.04
CA ARG A 23 3.65 6.34 1.01
C ARG A 23 4.49 5.14 1.43
N TYR A 24 3.85 4.01 1.77
CA TYR A 24 4.56 2.77 2.09
C TYR A 24 5.43 2.29 0.91
N LEU A 25 4.91 2.39 -0.31
CA LEU A 25 5.62 1.99 -1.52
C LEU A 25 6.66 3.02 -1.99
N GLY A 26 6.68 4.23 -1.43
CA GLY A 26 7.56 5.32 -1.85
C GLY A 26 7.25 5.84 -3.26
N ILE A 27 6.00 5.75 -3.71
CA ILE A 27 5.56 6.15 -5.06
C ILE A 27 4.41 7.14 -5.00
N ASP A 28 4.07 7.71 -6.15
CA ASP A 28 2.91 8.59 -6.28
C ASP A 28 1.58 7.83 -6.19
N ARG A 29 0.54 8.45 -5.61
CA ARG A 29 -0.82 7.91 -5.52
C ARG A 29 -1.38 7.53 -6.89
N THR A 30 -1.07 8.29 -7.94
CA THR A 30 -1.46 7.99 -9.32
C THR A 30 -0.85 6.67 -9.80
N SER A 31 0.39 6.39 -9.39
CA SER A 31 1.04 5.11 -9.69
C SER A 31 0.31 3.95 -9.01
N VAL A 32 -0.14 4.11 -7.76
CA VAL A 32 -0.99 3.12 -7.08
C VAL A 32 -2.28 2.87 -7.85
N SER A 33 -2.96 3.95 -8.26
CA SER A 33 -4.18 3.84 -9.06
C SER A 33 -3.95 3.07 -10.37
N HIS A 34 -2.86 3.37 -11.10
CA HIS A 34 -2.54 2.65 -12.34
C HIS A 34 -2.28 1.16 -12.07
N MET A 35 -1.62 0.83 -10.97
CA MET A 35 -1.36 -0.57 -10.62
C MET A 35 -2.64 -1.31 -10.20
N GLU A 36 -3.54 -0.67 -9.46
CA GLU A 36 -4.87 -1.22 -9.14
C GLU A 36 -5.73 -1.43 -10.40
N ASN A 37 -5.45 -0.70 -11.50
CA ASN A 37 -6.13 -0.85 -12.79
C ASN A 37 -5.41 -1.80 -13.76
N GLY A 38 -4.44 -2.57 -13.30
CA GLY A 38 -3.80 -3.64 -14.08
C GLY A 38 -2.38 -3.34 -14.59
N ARG A 39 -1.80 -2.19 -14.22
CA ARG A 39 -0.36 -1.96 -14.50
C ARG A 39 0.47 -2.85 -13.57
N PRO A 40 1.39 -3.69 -14.09
CA PRO A 40 2.18 -4.57 -13.25
C PRO A 40 3.16 -3.77 -12.38
N ALA A 41 3.25 -4.14 -11.10
CA ALA A 41 4.31 -3.66 -10.22
C ALA A 41 5.64 -4.37 -10.58
N VAL A 42 6.73 -3.61 -10.61
CA VAL A 42 8.06 -4.11 -10.98
C VAL A 42 9.13 -3.66 -9.97
N GLY A 43 10.24 -4.39 -9.91
CA GLY A 43 11.40 -4.02 -9.09
C GLY A 43 11.09 -3.93 -7.59
N ALA A 44 11.52 -2.84 -6.96
CA ALA A 44 11.37 -2.60 -5.53
C ALA A 44 9.90 -2.58 -5.08
N VAL A 45 9.00 -2.01 -5.89
CA VAL A 45 7.56 -1.94 -5.57
C VAL A 45 6.96 -3.33 -5.43
N LEU A 46 7.34 -4.27 -6.31
CA LEU A 46 6.87 -5.65 -6.23
C LEU A 46 7.37 -6.34 -4.95
N GLN A 47 8.61 -6.09 -4.53
CA GLN A 47 9.16 -6.64 -3.29
C GLN A 47 8.43 -6.09 -2.06
N LEU A 48 8.16 -4.78 -2.03
CA LEU A 48 7.38 -4.13 -0.96
C LEU A 48 5.96 -4.65 -0.88
N LEU A 49 5.31 -4.89 -2.03
CA LEU A 49 3.98 -5.50 -2.08
C LEU A 49 4.00 -6.93 -1.53
N LYS A 50 5.01 -7.75 -1.84
CA LYS A 50 5.15 -9.09 -1.27
C LYS A 50 5.32 -9.06 0.24
N MET A 51 6.16 -8.16 0.76
CA MET A 51 6.30 -7.96 2.21
C MET A 51 4.98 -7.53 2.85
N LEU A 52 4.22 -6.66 2.17
CA LEU A 52 2.91 -6.22 2.64
C LEU A 52 1.89 -7.37 2.67
N VAL A 53 1.90 -8.27 1.68
CA VAL A 53 1.06 -9.49 1.68
C VAL A 53 1.37 -10.35 2.91
N THR A 54 2.65 -10.58 3.21
CA THR A 54 3.06 -11.35 4.39
C THR A 54 2.62 -10.65 5.69
N ALA A 55 2.80 -9.34 5.79
CA ALA A 55 2.37 -8.58 6.97
C ALA A 55 0.85 -8.55 7.13
N ALA A 56 0.10 -8.45 6.02
CA ALA A 56 -1.35 -8.54 6.00
C ALA A 56 -1.84 -9.89 6.51
N ALA A 57 -1.20 -10.99 6.09
CA ALA A 57 -1.52 -12.34 6.58
C ALA A 57 -1.26 -12.50 8.08
N ASN A 58 -0.24 -11.80 8.60
CA ASN A 58 0.10 -11.79 10.03
C ASN A 58 -0.68 -10.74 10.85
N GLY A 59 -1.54 -9.93 10.23
CA GLY A 59 -2.23 -8.82 10.91
C GLY A 59 -1.30 -7.71 11.41
N THR A 60 -0.09 -7.59 10.86
CA THR A 60 0.94 -6.61 11.25
C THR A 60 1.17 -5.54 10.19
N ALA A 61 0.33 -5.48 9.15
CA ALA A 61 0.46 -4.51 8.06
C ALA A 61 0.52 -3.07 8.58
N ASP A 62 -0.35 -2.68 9.50
CA ASP A 62 -0.38 -1.34 10.09
C ASP A 62 0.93 -0.91 10.75
N ALA A 63 1.73 -1.85 11.27
CA ALA A 63 3.02 -1.55 11.88
C ALA A 63 4.09 -1.15 10.84
N LEU A 64 3.93 -1.57 9.58
CA LEU A 64 4.88 -1.24 8.49
C LEU A 64 4.73 0.21 8.00
N CYS A 65 3.53 0.75 8.06
CA CYS A 65 3.25 2.13 7.70
C CYS A 65 2.14 2.64 8.62
N PRO A 66 2.46 3.13 9.83
CA PRO A 66 1.45 3.68 10.72
C PRO A 66 0.70 4.80 9.99
N GLU A 67 -0.63 4.90 10.15
CA GLU A 67 -1.31 6.12 9.73
C GLU A 67 -0.65 7.27 10.47
N GLU A 68 -0.13 8.26 9.74
CA GLU A 68 0.14 9.53 10.38
C GLU A 68 -1.16 9.96 11.06
N PRO A 69 -1.11 10.43 12.33
CA PRO A 69 -2.25 11.10 12.89
C PRO A 69 -2.58 12.20 11.89
N ALA A 70 -3.80 12.17 11.34
CA ALA A 70 -4.29 13.24 10.49
C ALA A 70 -4.06 14.53 11.28
N THR A 71 -3.05 15.31 10.90
CA THR A 71 -2.77 16.60 11.51
C THR A 71 -3.93 17.51 11.14
N LYS A 72 -5.03 17.39 11.89
CA LYS A 72 -5.94 18.48 12.16
C LYS A 72 -5.32 19.29 13.29
N GLU A 73 -4.21 19.96 12.99
CA GLU A 73 -3.77 21.12 13.75
C GLU A 73 -3.51 22.23 12.74
N ALA A 74 -4.61 22.87 12.37
CA ALA A 74 -4.60 24.30 12.10
C ALA A 74 -4.75 25.01 13.45
N ALA A 75 -3.72 25.73 13.88
CA ALA A 75 -3.68 26.83 14.85
C ALA A 75 -2.19 27.18 15.00
N GLU A 76 -1.69 28.41 14.85
CA GLU A 76 -2.27 29.75 14.92
C GLU A 76 -1.35 30.72 14.15
#